data_AF-A0A7S1Q0A1-F1
#
_entry.id   AF-A0A7S1Q0A1-F1
#
_cell.length_a   1.000
_cell.length_b   1.000
_cell.length_c   1.000
_cell.angle_alpha   90.00
_cell.angle_beta   90.00
_cell.angle_gamma   90.00
#
_symmetry.space_group_name_H-M   'P 1'
#
loop_
_entity.id
_entity.type
_entity.pdbx_description
1 polymer ?
#
loop_
_entity_poly.entity_id
_entity_poly.type
_entity_poly.pdbx_seq_one_letter_code
_entity_poly.pdbx_strand_id
1 'polypeptide(L)'
;DAAQLFLDAKERRARLHRSAREVALEDAFAVLELPAEWLPGFRESGDHFGEARRVWRRICLQCHPDKQPEDLEGEAAAEWTARFLTSCQAFEAIERHYRHIRHEEVEAEEEDEERDGDEGEASAPGGVGGEGE
;
A
#
# COMPACT_ATOMS: atom_id res chain seq x y z
N ASP A 1 -28.80 -6.99 -5.24
CA ASP A 1 -28.26 -5.62 -5.40
C ASP A 1 -27.34 -5.09 -4.29
N ALA A 2 -26.64 -5.92 -3.52
CA ALA A 2 -25.60 -5.41 -2.60
C ALA A 2 -24.30 -5.03 -3.33
N ALA A 3 -24.00 -5.67 -4.46
CA ALA A 3 -22.73 -5.51 -5.18
C ALA A 3 -22.53 -4.11 -5.79
N GLN A 4 -23.59 -3.45 -6.26
CA GLN A 4 -23.47 -2.10 -6.85
C GLN A 4 -23.20 -1.00 -5.81
N LEU A 5 -23.72 -1.14 -4.59
CA LEU A 5 -23.45 -0.21 -3.49
C LEU A 5 -21.98 -0.19 -3.07
N PHE A 6 -21.28 -1.34 -3.14
CA PHE A 6 -19.84 -1.40 -2.83
C PHE A 6 -18.97 -0.79 -3.92
N LEU A 7 -19.35 -0.92 -5.19
CA LEU A 7 -18.65 -0.30 -6.31
C LEU A 7 -18.75 1.23 -6.23
N ASP A 8 -19.95 1.77 -5.98
CA ASP A 8 -20.17 3.22 -5.86
C ASP A 8 -19.41 3.82 -4.65
N ALA A 9 -19.35 3.09 -3.52
CA ALA A 9 -18.56 3.50 -2.37
C ALA A 9 -17.05 3.50 -2.65
N LYS A 10 -16.54 2.51 -3.41
CA LYS A 10 -15.13 2.42 -3.80
C LYS A 10 -14.75 3.52 -4.78
N GLU A 11 -15.65 3.85 -5.71
CA GLU A 11 -15.46 4.91 -6.71
C GLU A 11 -15.58 6.32 -6.10
N ARG A 12 -16.55 6.56 -5.20
CA ARG A 12 -16.63 7.81 -4.41
C ARG A 12 -15.39 8.00 -3.54
N ARG A 13 -14.92 6.92 -2.91
CA ARG A 13 -13.68 6.93 -2.12
C ARG A 13 -12.48 7.28 -3.02
N ALA A 14 -12.32 6.63 -4.17
CA ALA A 14 -11.27 6.94 -5.15
C ALA A 14 -11.34 8.39 -5.69
N ARG A 15 -12.54 8.97 -5.81
CA ARG A 15 -12.73 10.35 -6.29
C ARG A 15 -12.41 11.39 -5.21
N LEU A 16 -12.71 11.12 -3.95
CA LEU A 16 -12.26 11.93 -2.81
C LEU A 16 -10.73 11.87 -2.65
N HIS A 17 -10.12 10.71 -2.89
CA HIS A 17 -8.66 10.50 -2.82
C HIS A 17 -7.86 11.31 -3.85
N ARG A 18 -8.46 11.69 -4.99
CA ARG A 18 -7.79 12.49 -6.04
C ARG A 18 -7.71 13.99 -5.72
N SER A 19 -8.50 14.48 -4.76
CA SER A 19 -8.59 15.90 -4.43
C SER A 19 -7.96 16.26 -3.07
N ALA A 20 -7.50 15.27 -2.31
CA ALA A 20 -6.68 15.50 -1.13
C ALA A 20 -5.24 15.77 -1.59
N ARG A 21 -4.66 16.91 -1.17
CA ARG A 21 -3.23 17.20 -1.34
C ARG A 21 -2.42 15.93 -1.07
N GLU A 22 -1.53 15.55 -1.98
CA GLU A 22 -0.63 14.43 -1.77
C GLU A 22 0.16 14.68 -0.48
N VAL A 23 -0.16 13.90 0.56
CA VAL A 23 0.58 13.92 1.82
C VAL A 23 1.88 13.18 1.57
N ALA A 24 3.02 13.84 1.79
CA ALA A 24 4.32 13.20 1.67
C ALA A 24 4.46 12.09 2.71
N LEU A 25 5.24 11.06 2.40
CA LEU A 25 5.42 9.91 3.28
C LEU A 25 6.04 10.33 4.62
N GLU A 26 6.98 11.28 4.60
CA GLU A 26 7.60 11.85 5.80
C GLU A 26 6.59 12.57 6.69
N ASP A 27 5.72 13.38 6.09
CA ASP A 27 4.65 14.08 6.82
C ASP A 27 3.66 13.08 7.41
N ALA A 28 3.35 12.00 6.67
CA ALA A 28 2.49 10.95 7.17
C ALA A 28 3.09 10.23 8.39
N PHE A 29 4.40 9.96 8.39
CA PHE A 29 5.11 9.40 9.53
C PHE A 29 5.08 10.34 10.73
N ALA A 30 5.33 11.63 10.51
CA ALA A 30 5.27 12.65 11.55
C ALA A 30 3.86 12.76 12.17
N VAL A 31 2.81 12.78 11.33
CA VAL A 31 1.42 12.83 11.79
C VAL A 31 1.07 11.63 12.68
N LEU A 32 1.47 10.43 12.28
CA LEU A 32 1.21 9.20 13.03
C LEU A 32 2.20 8.95 14.16
N GLU A 33 3.15 9.88 14.40
CA GLU A 33 4.18 9.77 15.43
C GLU A 33 4.99 8.47 15.28
N LEU A 34 5.24 8.06 14.03
CA LEU A 34 6.05 6.90 13.71
C LEU A 34 7.54 7.25 13.81
N PRO A 35 8.40 6.29 14.19
CA PRO A 35 9.82 6.53 14.26
C PRO A 35 10.41 6.88 12.88
N ALA A 36 11.15 7.98 12.79
CA ALA A 36 11.74 8.44 11.54
C ALA A 36 12.80 7.47 11.01
N GLU A 37 13.44 6.69 11.89
CA GLU A 37 14.38 5.63 11.53
C GLU A 37 13.73 4.49 10.75
N TRP A 38 12.40 4.34 10.78
CA TRP A 38 11.69 3.33 9.99
C TRP A 38 11.48 3.78 8.54
N LEU A 39 11.61 5.07 8.23
CA LEU A 39 11.34 5.60 6.87
C LEU A 39 12.19 4.94 5.78
N PRO A 40 13.51 4.73 5.92
CA PRO A 40 14.32 4.10 4.88
C PRO A 40 13.86 2.67 4.57
N GLY A 41 13.70 1.83 5.59
CA GLY A 41 13.21 0.44 5.40
C GLY A 41 11.78 0.39 4.88
N PHE A 42 10.92 1.29 5.36
CA PHE A 42 9.55 1.39 4.85
C PHE A 42 9.51 1.78 3.37
N ARG A 43 10.39 2.68 2.92
CA ARG A 43 10.45 3.11 1.53
C ARG A 43 10.84 2.01 0.57
N GLU A 44 11.73 1.14 1.00
CA GLU A 44 12.32 0.08 0.18
C GLU A 44 11.45 -1.18 0.15
N SER A 45 11.01 -1.67 1.32
CA SER A 45 10.32 -2.97 1.43
C SER A 45 8.93 -2.90 2.07
N GLY A 46 8.51 -1.71 2.52
CA GLY A 46 7.30 -1.57 3.32
C GLY A 46 7.43 -2.14 4.74
N ASP A 47 8.66 -2.30 5.24
CA ASP A 47 8.94 -2.76 6.60
C ASP A 47 8.16 -1.95 7.64
N HIS A 48 7.74 -2.60 8.72
CA HIS A 48 6.92 -1.99 9.79
C HIS A 48 5.51 -1.51 9.40
N PHE A 49 5.00 -1.80 8.19
CA PHE A 49 3.61 -1.47 7.82
C PHE A 49 2.57 -1.99 8.82
N GLY A 50 2.76 -3.21 9.33
CA GLY A 50 1.89 -3.78 10.37
C GLY A 50 1.84 -2.95 11.65
N GLU A 51 2.98 -2.39 12.07
CA GLU A 51 3.05 -1.51 13.25
C GLU A 51 2.43 -0.14 12.96
N ALA A 52 2.74 0.45 11.80
CA ALA A 52 2.11 1.70 11.36
C ALA A 52 0.58 1.59 11.37
N ARG A 53 0.03 0.47 10.91
CA ARG A 53 -1.41 0.18 10.95
C ARG A 53 -1.96 0.07 12.37
N ARG A 54 -1.21 -0.52 13.31
CA ARG A 54 -1.63 -0.60 14.72
C ARG A 54 -1.65 0.78 15.38
N VAL A 55 -0.65 1.61 15.12
CA VAL A 55 -0.57 2.99 15.63
C VAL A 55 -1.74 3.81 15.09
N TRP A 56 -1.98 3.79 13.77
CA TRP A 56 -3.13 4.46 13.17
C TRP A 56 -4.46 4.01 13.78
N ARG A 57 -4.69 2.70 13.92
CA ARG A 57 -5.91 2.18 14.56
C ARG A 57 -6.09 2.69 15.99
N ARG A 58 -5.01 2.82 16.76
CA ARG A 58 -5.05 3.37 18.12
C ARG A 58 -5.52 4.82 18.09
N ILE A 59 -4.96 5.65 17.21
CA ILE A 59 -5.36 7.05 17.04
C ILE A 59 -6.83 7.15 16.63
N CYS A 60 -7.28 6.37 15.64
CA CYS A 60 -8.67 6.34 15.23
C CYS A 60 -9.63 5.93 16.36
N LEU A 61 -9.23 4.98 17.21
CA LEU A 61 -10.05 4.54 18.33
C LEU A 61 -10.12 5.57 19.46
N GLN A 62 -9.08 6.38 19.62
CA GLN A 62 -8.99 7.44 20.61
C GLN A 62 -9.78 8.67 20.16
N CYS A 63 -9.57 9.13 18.93
CA CYS A 63 -10.15 10.37 18.42
C CYS A 63 -11.38 10.15 17.52
N HIS A 64 -12.05 9.01 17.61
CA HIS A 64 -13.23 8.73 16.78
C HIS A 64 -14.30 9.81 17.02
N PRO A 65 -14.97 10.35 15.97
CA PRO A 65 -16.03 11.33 16.15
C PRO A 65 -17.17 10.81 17.04
N ASP A 66 -17.59 9.55 16.89
CA ASP A 66 -18.61 8.94 17.76
C ASP A 66 -18.19 8.76 19.23
N LYS A 67 -16.91 8.93 19.54
CA LYS A 67 -16.36 8.83 20.90
C LYS A 67 -15.90 10.17 21.45
N GLN A 68 -16.23 11.27 20.77
CA GLN A 68 -15.90 12.60 21.25
C GLN A 68 -16.58 12.83 22.62
N PRO A 69 -15.82 13.22 23.66
CA PRO A 69 -16.41 13.62 24.94
C PRO A 69 -17.41 14.77 24.77
N GLU A 70 -18.55 14.68 25.45
CA GLU A 70 -19.61 15.70 25.39
C GLU A 70 -19.15 17.06 25.95
N ASP A 71 -18.15 17.05 26.82
CA ASP A 71 -17.56 18.24 27.43
C ASP A 71 -16.57 18.98 26.52
N LEU A 72 -16.20 18.41 25.35
CA LEU A 72 -15.35 19.10 24.38
C LEU A 72 -16.18 20.03 23.51
N GLU A 73 -15.94 21.33 23.65
CA GLU A 73 -16.58 22.38 22.84
C GLU A 73 -15.55 23.24 22.10
N GLY A 74 -16.03 23.97 21.09
CA GLY A 74 -15.24 24.97 20.37
C GLY A 74 -14.00 24.40 19.69
N GLU A 75 -12.85 24.98 20.00
CA GLU A 75 -11.57 24.65 19.38
C GLU A 75 -11.12 23.21 19.70
N ALA A 76 -11.35 22.72 20.91
CA ALA A 76 -10.92 21.38 21.30
C ALA A 76 -11.72 20.26 20.58
N ALA A 77 -13.00 20.49 20.30
CA ALA A 77 -13.81 19.60 19.47
C ALA A 77 -13.33 19.58 18.00
N ALA A 78 -12.92 20.75 17.49
CA ALA A 78 -12.36 20.88 16.15
C ALA A 78 -11.00 20.17 16.06
N GLU A 79 -10.12 20.32 17.05
CA GLU A 79 -8.83 19.64 17.14
C GLU A 79 -8.99 18.11 17.22
N TRP A 80 -9.97 17.63 18.00
CA TRP A 80 -10.30 16.21 18.09
C TRP A 80 -10.63 15.61 16.73
N THR A 81 -11.55 16.26 16.02
CA THR A 81 -11.97 15.83 14.68
C THR A 81 -10.85 15.98 13.66
N ALA A 82 -10.06 17.06 13.74
CA ALA A 82 -8.91 17.27 12.89
C ALA A 82 -7.86 16.17 13.08
N ARG A 83 -7.54 15.77 14.32
CA ARG A 83 -6.59 14.68 14.61
C ARG A 83 -7.03 13.38 13.93
N PHE A 84 -8.33 13.04 14.00
CA PHE A 84 -8.87 11.88 13.31
C PHE A 84 -8.69 11.98 11.79
N LEU A 85 -9.14 13.07 11.18
CA LEU A 85 -9.08 13.25 9.72
C LEU A 85 -7.64 13.27 9.20
N THR A 86 -6.73 13.99 9.86
CA THR A 86 -5.32 14.06 9.49
C THR A 86 -4.65 12.69 9.66
N SER A 87 -4.97 11.93 10.70
CA SER A 87 -4.46 10.55 10.85
C SER A 87 -4.95 9.60 9.74
N CYS A 88 -6.19 9.78 9.27
CA CYS A 88 -6.72 9.01 8.15
C CYS A 88 -6.00 9.34 6.83
N GLN A 89 -5.76 10.63 6.56
CA GLN A 89 -5.03 11.07 5.38
C GLN A 89 -3.57 10.60 5.39
N ALA A 90 -2.90 10.68 6.54
CA ALA A 90 -1.54 10.18 6.71
C ALA A 90 -1.45 8.66 6.47
N PHE A 91 -2.36 7.89 7.09
CA PHE A 91 -2.35 6.43 6.89
C PHE A 91 -2.69 6.03 5.46
N GLU A 92 -3.51 6.80 4.75
CA GLU A 92 -3.78 6.58 3.34
C GLU A 92 -2.51 6.75 2.48
N ALA A 93 -1.67 7.75 2.75
CA ALA A 93 -0.40 7.92 2.05
C ALA A 93 0.54 6.73 2.28
N ILE A 94 0.62 6.24 3.54
CA ILE A 94 1.37 5.03 3.91
C ILE A 94 0.83 3.79 3.18
N GLU A 95 -0.50 3.60 3.16
CA GLU A 95 -1.14 2.47 2.49
C GLU A 95 -0.92 2.52 0.97
N ARG A 96 -0.98 3.71 0.38
CA ARG A 96 -0.72 3.91 -1.05
C ARG A 96 0.71 3.55 -1.41
N HIS A 97 1.69 4.04 -0.64
CA HIS A 97 3.11 3.73 -0.84
C HIS A 97 3.37 2.22 -0.69
N TYR A 98 2.83 1.61 0.36
CA TYR A 98 2.96 0.17 0.59
C TYR A 98 2.40 -0.66 -0.56
N ARG A 99 1.25 -0.30 -1.12
CA ARG A 99 0.67 -0.99 -2.28
C ARG A 99 1.51 -0.83 -3.54
N HIS A 100 2.19 0.31 -3.71
CA HIS A 100 3.07 0.54 -4.86
C HIS A 100 4.27 -0.40 -4.82
N ILE A 101 4.98 -0.46 -3.68
CA ILE A 101 6.12 -1.38 -3.49
C ILE A 101 5.68 -2.83 -3.72
N ARG A 102 4.55 -3.25 -3.13
CA ARG A 102 4.04 -4.62 -3.28
C ARG A 102 3.65 -4.98 -4.72
N HIS A 103 3.27 -4.01 -5.53
CA HIS A 103 2.98 -4.25 -6.95
C HIS A 103 4.28 -4.41 -7.74
N GLU A 104 5.28 -3.57 -7.47
CA GLU A 104 6.60 -3.64 -8.09
C GLU A 104 7.33 -4.95 -7.76
N GLU A 105 7.21 -5.47 -6.53
CA GLU A 105 7.74 -6.79 -6.16
C GLU A 105 7.11 -7.92 -6.98
N VAL A 106 5.79 -7.89 -7.19
CA VAL A 106 5.08 -8.93 -7.95
C VAL A 106 5.42 -8.86 -9.44
N GLU A 107 5.49 -7.66 -10.03
CA GLU A 107 5.92 -7.49 -11.43
C GLU A 107 7.37 -7.94 -11.64
N ALA A 108 8.27 -7.69 -10.68
CA ALA A 108 9.66 -8.14 -10.75
C ALA A 108 9.80 -9.66 -10.64
N GLU A 109 8.99 -10.32 -9.80
CA GLU A 109 8.97 -11.79 -9.68
C GLU A 109 8.41 -12.46 -10.96
N GLU A 110 7.43 -11.85 -11.62
CA GLU A 110 6.87 -12.35 -12.88
C GLU A 110 7.86 -12.19 -14.06
N GLU A 111 8.69 -11.15 -14.08
CA GLU A 111 9.73 -10.95 -15.12
C GLU A 111 10.93 -11.90 -14.98
N ASP A 112 11.27 -12.33 -13.75
CA ASP A 112 12.37 -13.27 -13.51
C ASP A 112 11.98 -14.72 -13.86
N GLU A 113 10.69 -15.07 -13.76
CA GLU A 113 10.17 -16.40 -14.13
C GLU A 113 10.14 -16.64 -15.66
N GLU A 114 10.11 -15.60 -16.49
CA GLU A 114 10.18 -15.71 -17.96
C GLU A 114 11.62 -15.81 -18.53
N ARG A 115 12.66 -15.64 -17.70
CA ARG A 115 14.06 -15.59 -18.18
C ARG A 115 14.80 -16.93 -18.14
N ASP A 116 14.30 -17.94 -17.42
CA ASP A 116 14.90 -19.28 -17.33
C ASP A 116 14.34 -20.29 -18.35
N GLY A 117 13.96 -19.81 -19.54
CA GLY A 117 13.29 -20.61 -20.58
C GLY A 117 14.03 -20.81 -21.91
N ASP A 118 15.26 -20.33 -22.09
CA ASP A 118 15.93 -20.38 -23.40
C ASP A 118 17.45 -20.56 -23.34
N GLU A 119 17.97 -21.70 -22.86
CA GLU A 119 19.31 -22.16 -23.28
C GLU A 119 19.40 -23.71 -23.28
N GLY A 120 19.44 -24.34 -24.46
CA GLY A 120 19.53 -25.79 -24.58
C GLY A 120 19.58 -26.38 -26.00
N GLU A 121 20.38 -25.77 -26.87
CA GLU A 121 20.73 -26.21 -28.23
C GLU A 121 21.27 -27.66 -28.31
N ALA A 122 20.80 -28.48 -29.26
CA ALA A 122 21.60 -29.55 -29.87
C ALA A 122 21.08 -29.98 -31.26
N SER A 123 21.68 -29.32 -32.25
CA SER A 123 21.78 -29.65 -33.69
C SER A 123 21.55 -31.11 -34.11
N ALA A 124 20.71 -31.28 -35.13
CA ALA A 124 20.79 -32.39 -36.07
C ALA A 124 21.82 -32.09 -37.17
N PRO A 125 22.57 -33.09 -37.63
CA PRO A 125 22.58 -33.34 -39.08
C PRO A 125 22.46 -34.84 -39.42
N GLY A 126 21.78 -35.12 -40.53
CA GLY A 126 21.48 -36.48 -40.99
C GLY A 126 22.65 -37.28 -41.57
N GLY A 127 22.36 -38.54 -41.87
CA GLY A 127 23.23 -39.43 -42.63
C GLY A 127 22.50 -40.72 -43.00
N VAL A 128 22.44 -40.99 -44.30
CA VAL A 128 21.82 -42.15 -44.96
C VAL A 128 22.85 -43.25 -45.23
N GLY A 129 22.40 -44.51 -45.33
CA GLY A 129 23.16 -45.69 -45.82
C GLY A 129 23.57 -46.63 -44.68
N GLY A 130 23.49 -47.96 -44.74
CA GLY A 130 23.25 -48.94 -45.81
C GLY A 130 24.06 -50.21 -45.45
N GLU A 131 23.54 -51.39 -45.79
CA GLU A 131 24.24 -52.71 -45.92
C GLU A 131 24.59 -53.46 -44.60
N GLY A 132 24.01 -54.66 -44.37
CA GLY A 132 24.65 -55.99 -44.56
C GLY A 132 25.14 -56.51 -43.19
N GLU A 133 24.71 -57.64 -42.63
CA GLU A 133 24.75 -59.05 -43.05
C GLU A 133 23.66 -59.87 -42.32
#